data_AF-A0A836BVQ6-F1
#
_entry.id   AF-A0A836BVQ6-F1
#
_cell.length_a   1.000
_cell.length_b   1.000
_cell.length_c   1.000
_cell.angle_alpha   90.00
_cell.angle_beta   90.00
_cell.angle_gamma   90.00
#
_symmetry.space_group_name_H-M   'P 1'
#
loop_
_entity.id
_entity.type
_entity.pdbx_description
1 polymer ?
#
loop_
_entity_poly.entity_id
_entity_poly.type
_entity_poly.pdbx_seq_one_letter_code
_entity_poly.pdbx_strand_id
1 'polypeptide(L)'
;MRPLTHDVMKNILREIKFRVTKIRITDIVANTYYARIHLAHVNDATGQPEPGTEVDVDARPSDAINLAVRFGSPMYVSKRIADAAAQHYTDTPAAPNETASEIVRSVRETLASFEDPTVMYQLQKDLAVKEERFEDAHSMQQMIYHEMTHNQLLRLVVAMESALSDGRYDEAARLRDEFKRLSANAPSEQRRT
;
A
#
# COMPACT_ATOMS: atom_id res chain seq x y z
N MET A 1 0.67 -22.37 -13.88
CA MET A 1 1.09 -21.08 -13.28
C MET A 1 2.59 -21.09 -13.10
N ARG A 2 3.30 -20.01 -13.44
CA ARG A 2 4.74 -19.86 -13.14
C ARG A 2 4.90 -19.09 -11.82
N PRO A 3 5.73 -19.55 -10.88
CA PRO A 3 5.93 -18.87 -9.60
C PRO A 3 6.63 -17.51 -9.80
N LEU A 4 6.24 -16.50 -9.02
CA LEU A 4 6.94 -15.21 -9.00
C LEU A 4 8.28 -15.35 -8.26
N THR A 5 9.18 -14.40 -8.44
CA THR A 5 10.54 -14.44 -7.87
C THR A 5 10.54 -14.66 -6.34
N HIS A 6 9.64 -14.00 -5.61
CA HIS A 6 9.53 -14.17 -4.16
C HIS A 6 8.93 -15.53 -3.76
N ASP A 7 8.13 -16.15 -4.62
CA ASP A 7 7.62 -17.51 -4.40
C ASP A 7 8.72 -18.55 -4.65
N VAL A 8 9.55 -18.35 -5.67
CA VAL A 8 10.76 -19.16 -5.90
C VAL A 8 11.68 -19.08 -4.69
N MET A 9 11.94 -17.89 -4.15
CA MET A 9 12.78 -17.71 -2.97
C MET A 9 12.20 -18.40 -1.72
N LYS A 10 10.89 -18.31 -1.51
CA LYS A 10 10.20 -19.05 -0.44
C LYS A 10 10.41 -20.56 -0.58
N ASN A 11 10.27 -21.08 -1.79
CA ASN A 11 10.45 -22.51 -2.06
C ASN A 11 11.90 -22.93 -1.81
N ILE A 12 12.88 -22.18 -2.32
CA ILE A 12 14.31 -22.45 -2.07
C ILE A 12 14.59 -22.51 -0.56
N LEU A 13 14.15 -21.52 0.20
CA LEU A 13 14.34 -21.48 1.66
C LEU A 13 13.73 -22.71 2.35
N ARG A 14 12.53 -23.14 1.94
CA ARG A 14 11.91 -24.36 2.47
C ARG A 14 12.69 -25.63 2.14
N GLU A 15 13.21 -25.75 0.92
CA GLU A 15 14.00 -26.92 0.50
C GLU A 15 15.31 -27.03 1.27
N ILE A 16 15.98 -25.89 1.52
CA ILE A 16 17.21 -25.85 2.35
C ILE A 16 16.93 -25.82 3.85
N LYS A 17 15.69 -26.02 4.28
CA LYS A 17 15.27 -26.07 5.69
C LYS A 17 15.52 -24.77 6.46
N PHE A 18 15.36 -23.63 5.82
CA PHE A 18 15.35 -22.31 6.47
C PHE A 18 13.97 -21.66 6.43
N ARG A 19 13.70 -20.83 7.44
CA ARG A 19 12.49 -20.01 7.53
C ARG A 19 12.83 -18.58 7.92
N VAL A 20 12.13 -17.62 7.35
CA VAL A 20 12.15 -16.23 7.81
C VAL A 20 11.55 -16.15 9.21
N THR A 21 12.34 -15.76 10.20
CA THR A 21 11.89 -15.59 11.60
C THR A 21 11.33 -14.20 11.83
N LYS A 22 11.96 -13.18 11.26
CA LYS A 22 11.55 -11.77 11.34
C LYS A 22 12.25 -10.96 10.26
N ILE A 23 11.75 -9.76 10.00
CA ILE A 23 12.49 -8.74 9.26
C ILE A 23 12.66 -7.49 10.10
N ARG A 24 13.72 -6.71 9.84
CA ARG A 24 14.00 -5.45 10.52
C ARG A 24 14.33 -4.38 9.49
N ILE A 25 13.58 -3.28 9.46
CA ILE A 25 14.01 -2.06 8.76
C ILE A 25 14.92 -1.31 9.72
N THR A 26 16.21 -1.23 9.38
CA THR A 26 17.27 -0.81 10.31
C THR A 26 17.60 0.67 10.17
N ASP A 27 17.90 1.12 8.95
CA ASP A 27 18.44 2.46 8.70
C ASP A 27 17.87 3.11 7.43
N ILE A 28 18.06 4.42 7.34
CA ILE A 28 17.87 5.23 6.14
C ILE A 28 19.13 6.06 5.89
N VAL A 29 19.71 5.94 4.70
CA VAL A 29 20.89 6.73 4.29
C VAL A 29 20.61 7.33 2.93
N ALA A 30 20.77 8.66 2.78
CA ALA A 30 20.50 9.38 1.54
C ALA A 30 19.13 9.01 0.93
N ASN A 31 18.08 9.02 1.76
CA ASN A 31 16.70 8.66 1.38
C ASN A 31 16.51 7.21 0.91
N THR A 32 17.48 6.33 1.17
CA THR A 32 17.43 4.90 0.85
C THR A 32 17.31 4.10 2.14
N TYR A 33 16.24 3.33 2.25
CA TYR A 33 15.97 2.47 3.40
C TYR A 33 16.70 1.12 3.28
N TYR A 34 17.18 0.61 4.41
CA TYR A 34 17.86 -0.67 4.53
C TYR A 34 17.06 -1.62 5.43
N ALA A 35 17.06 -2.90 5.09
CA ALA A 35 16.40 -3.93 5.87
C ALA A 35 17.28 -5.18 6.01
N ARG A 36 17.08 -5.91 7.10
CA ARG A 36 17.67 -7.24 7.31
C ARG A 36 16.60 -8.29 7.43
N ILE A 37 16.80 -9.40 6.75
CA ILE A 37 15.94 -10.58 6.81
C ILE A 37 16.62 -11.58 7.73
N HIS A 38 15.98 -11.91 8.85
CA HIS A 38 16.47 -12.94 9.75
C HIS A 38 15.88 -14.29 9.34
N LEU A 39 16.76 -15.27 9.19
CA LEU A 39 16.46 -16.63 8.79
C LEU A 39 17.00 -17.58 9.87
N ALA A 40 16.30 -18.67 10.14
CA ALA A 40 16.80 -19.71 11.02
C ALA A 40 16.52 -21.09 10.41
N HIS A 41 17.36 -22.05 10.77
CA HIS A 41 17.17 -23.44 10.39
C HIS A 41 15.87 -23.97 11.02
N VAL A 42 15.18 -24.86 10.34
CA VAL A 42 13.92 -25.45 10.79
C VAL A 42 14.21 -26.86 11.26
N ASN A 43 13.80 -27.18 12.49
CA ASN A 43 13.89 -28.54 13.00
C ASN A 43 12.82 -29.42 12.34
N ASP A 44 13.24 -30.51 11.68
CA ASP A 44 12.34 -31.41 10.95
C ASP A 44 11.29 -32.10 11.85
N ALA A 45 11.57 -32.28 13.14
CA ALA A 45 10.63 -32.90 14.08
C ALA A 45 9.54 -31.94 14.58
N THR A 46 9.83 -30.65 14.69
CA THR A 46 8.89 -29.66 15.26
C THR A 46 8.33 -28.68 14.23
N GLY A 47 8.97 -28.56 13.06
CA GLY A 47 8.62 -27.56 12.05
C GLY A 47 8.89 -26.12 12.49
N GLN A 48 9.61 -25.92 13.60
CA GLN A 48 9.89 -24.61 14.18
C GLN A 48 11.35 -24.19 13.97
N PRO A 49 11.62 -22.87 13.97
CA PRO A 49 12.98 -22.33 13.99
C PRO A 49 13.82 -22.90 15.14
N GLU A 50 15.01 -23.40 14.82
CA GLU A 50 15.96 -23.95 15.76
C GLU A 50 16.70 -22.82 16.50
N PRO A 51 16.68 -22.79 17.84
CA PRO A 51 17.38 -21.79 18.63
C PRO A 51 18.89 -21.78 18.32
N GLY A 52 19.48 -20.60 18.19
CA GLY A 52 20.92 -20.43 17.95
C GLY A 52 21.36 -20.58 16.49
N THR A 53 20.44 -20.86 15.55
CA THR A 53 20.73 -20.96 14.10
C THR A 53 20.35 -19.70 13.31
N GLU A 54 19.98 -18.62 14.01
CA GLU A 54 19.55 -17.38 13.36
C GLU A 54 20.74 -16.69 12.65
N VAL A 55 20.56 -16.44 11.36
CA VAL A 55 21.45 -15.64 10.52
C VAL A 55 20.64 -14.52 9.89
N ASP A 56 21.31 -13.45 9.47
CA ASP A 56 20.65 -12.34 8.79
C ASP A 56 21.33 -11.97 7.48
N VAL A 57 20.50 -11.52 6.53
CA VAL A 57 20.93 -11.13 5.18
C VAL A 57 20.45 -9.71 4.92
N ASP A 58 21.32 -8.91 4.29
CA ASP A 58 20.98 -7.56 3.84
C ASP A 58 19.99 -7.61 2.67
N ALA A 59 18.98 -6.75 2.72
CA ALA A 59 17.94 -6.70 1.70
C ALA A 59 17.34 -5.30 1.57
N ARG A 60 16.76 -5.04 0.40
CA ARG A 60 15.88 -3.88 0.25
C ARG A 60 14.59 -4.11 1.05
N PRO A 61 13.98 -3.07 1.64
CA PRO A 61 12.75 -3.21 2.41
C PRO A 61 11.60 -3.86 1.64
N SER A 62 11.45 -3.56 0.35
CA SER A 62 10.41 -4.16 -0.49
C SER A 62 10.54 -5.68 -0.61
N ASP A 63 11.77 -6.19 -0.74
CA ASP A 63 12.04 -7.63 -0.82
C ASP A 63 11.83 -8.30 0.55
N ALA A 64 12.29 -7.66 1.63
CA ALA A 64 12.08 -8.14 3.00
C ALA A 64 10.59 -8.24 3.37
N ILE A 65 9.80 -7.20 3.07
CA ILE A 65 8.35 -7.18 3.32
C ILE A 65 7.64 -8.28 2.53
N ASN A 66 7.98 -8.46 1.25
CA ASN A 66 7.38 -9.50 0.42
C ASN A 66 7.62 -10.91 0.96
N LEU A 67 8.80 -11.17 1.51
CA LEU A 67 9.11 -12.43 2.17
C LEU A 67 8.40 -12.57 3.52
N ALA A 68 8.38 -11.52 4.34
CA ALA A 68 7.69 -11.54 5.63
C ALA A 68 6.20 -11.88 5.48
N VAL A 69 5.51 -11.24 4.52
CA VAL A 69 4.10 -11.53 4.20
C VAL A 69 3.92 -13.00 3.80
N ARG A 70 4.80 -13.53 2.96
CA ARG A 70 4.73 -14.91 2.47
C ARG A 70 5.02 -15.97 3.53
N PHE A 71 5.85 -15.66 4.53
CA PHE A 71 6.18 -16.55 5.63
C PHE A 71 5.33 -16.32 6.89
N GLY A 72 4.52 -15.26 6.91
CA GLY A 72 3.75 -14.83 8.08
C GLY A 72 4.65 -14.36 9.22
N SER A 73 5.81 -13.78 8.90
CA SER A 73 6.84 -13.42 9.88
C SER A 73 6.63 -12.00 10.40
N PRO A 74 6.91 -11.73 11.69
CA PRO A 74 6.82 -10.39 12.25
C PRO A 74 7.80 -9.41 11.58
N MET A 75 7.37 -8.15 11.51
CA MET A 75 8.14 -7.05 10.93
C MET A 75 8.42 -6.02 12.01
N TYR A 76 9.67 -5.54 12.06
CA TYR A 76 10.09 -4.51 13.00
C TYR A 76 10.72 -3.33 12.28
N VAL A 77 10.53 -2.13 12.81
CA VAL A 77 11.12 -0.90 12.30
C VAL A 77 11.91 -0.25 13.42
N SER A 78 13.09 0.28 13.10
CA SER A 78 13.86 1.03 14.09
C SER A 78 13.11 2.28 14.53
N LYS A 79 13.17 2.60 15.82
CA LYS A 79 12.46 3.75 16.40
C LYS A 79 12.81 5.06 15.67
N ARG A 80 14.09 5.26 15.31
CA ARG A 80 14.56 6.44 14.58
C ARG A 80 13.84 6.64 13.25
N ILE A 81 13.62 5.56 12.50
CA ILE A 81 12.89 5.62 11.23
C ILE A 81 11.41 5.91 11.47
N ALA A 82 10.81 5.25 12.47
CA ALA A 82 9.42 5.49 12.82
C ALA A 82 9.17 6.95 13.21
N ASP A 83 10.06 7.54 14.02
CA ASP A 83 9.98 8.93 14.46
C ASP A 83 10.13 9.92 13.28
N ALA A 84 11.08 9.66 12.37
CA ALA A 84 11.25 10.48 11.16
C ALA A 84 10.05 10.39 10.20
N ALA A 85 9.47 9.19 10.03
CA ALA A 85 8.26 9.01 9.23
C ALA A 85 7.03 9.70 9.85
N ALA A 86 6.95 9.78 11.18
CA ALA A 86 5.86 10.47 11.88
C ALA A 86 5.90 11.99 11.70
N GLN A 87 7.08 12.59 11.56
CA GLN A 87 7.22 14.03 11.27
C GLN A 87 6.63 14.41 9.90
N HIS A 88 6.79 13.54 8.90
CA HIS A 88 6.16 13.74 7.59
C HIS A 88 4.63 13.67 7.60
N TYR A 89 4.01 13.09 8.64
CA TYR A 89 2.55 13.11 8.81
C TYR A 89 2.03 14.31 9.62
N THR A 90 2.89 14.99 10.39
CA THR A 90 2.46 15.99 11.37
C THR A 90 2.74 17.44 10.98
N ASP A 91 3.61 17.70 9.99
CA ASP A 91 3.90 19.07 9.53
C ASP A 91 2.92 19.55 8.45
N THR A 92 1.67 19.77 8.84
CA THR A 92 0.79 20.76 8.19
C THR A 92 -0.11 21.36 9.25
N PRO A 93 -0.27 22.69 9.33
CA PRO A 93 -1.13 23.31 10.32
C PRO A 93 -2.54 22.71 10.26
N ALA A 94 -3.15 22.50 11.43
CA ALA A 94 -4.57 22.17 11.53
C ALA A 94 -5.39 23.14 10.66
N ALA A 95 -6.27 22.59 9.81
CA ALA A 95 -7.21 23.41 9.08
C ALA A 95 -8.05 24.23 10.09
N PRO A 96 -8.36 25.49 9.79
CA PRO A 96 -8.93 26.42 10.77
C PRO A 96 -10.37 26.03 11.14
N ASN A 97 -10.64 25.86 12.44
CA ASN A 97 -11.94 25.99 13.12
C ASN A 97 -13.21 25.38 12.44
N GLU A 98 -13.09 24.42 11.53
CA GLU A 98 -14.22 23.69 10.95
C GLU A 98 -14.71 22.63 11.95
N THR A 99 -16.02 22.55 12.17
CA THR A 99 -16.58 21.45 12.96
C THR A 99 -16.53 20.15 12.16
N ALA A 100 -16.40 19.01 12.84
CA ALA A 100 -16.37 17.69 12.19
C ALA A 100 -17.56 17.46 11.23
N SER A 101 -18.74 18.01 11.55
CA SER A 101 -19.93 17.91 10.70
C SER A 101 -19.80 18.71 9.39
N GLU A 102 -19.10 19.85 9.40
CA GLU A 102 -18.85 20.66 8.20
C GLU A 102 -17.80 20.01 7.30
N ILE A 103 -16.78 19.40 7.91
CA ILE A 103 -15.76 18.63 7.22
C ILE A 103 -16.40 17.44 6.49
N VAL A 104 -17.20 16.63 7.20
CA VAL A 104 -17.87 15.47 6.59
C VAL A 104 -18.75 15.90 5.41
N ARG A 105 -19.52 16.98 5.54
CA ARG A 105 -20.37 17.49 4.46
C ARG A 105 -19.54 17.91 3.24
N SER A 106 -18.54 18.75 3.44
CA SER A 106 -17.72 19.29 2.35
C SER A 106 -16.84 18.24 1.66
N VAL A 107 -16.33 17.25 2.41
CA VAL A 107 -15.60 16.11 1.83
C VAL A 107 -16.55 15.25 1.00
N ARG A 108 -17.76 14.92 1.51
CA ARG A 108 -18.76 14.15 0.75
C ARG A 108 -19.21 14.86 -0.54
N GLU A 109 -19.36 16.19 -0.50
CA GLU A 109 -19.64 16.98 -1.71
C GLU A 109 -18.50 16.88 -2.73
N THR A 110 -17.25 16.90 -2.26
CA THR A 110 -16.07 16.76 -3.12
C THR A 110 -15.99 15.36 -3.73
N LEU A 111 -16.21 14.31 -2.92
CA LEU A 111 -16.27 12.92 -3.38
C LEU A 111 -17.36 12.72 -4.44
N ALA A 112 -18.55 13.29 -4.23
CA ALA A 112 -19.66 13.19 -5.18
C ALA A 112 -19.39 13.91 -6.52
N SER A 113 -18.49 14.89 -6.53
CA SER A 113 -18.10 15.61 -7.76
C SER A 113 -17.04 14.90 -8.58
N PHE A 114 -16.37 13.88 -8.02
CA PHE A 114 -15.30 13.17 -8.71
C PHE A 114 -15.87 12.02 -9.54
N GLU A 115 -15.60 12.06 -10.85
CA GLU A 115 -15.89 10.94 -11.75
C GLU A 115 -14.79 9.89 -11.63
N ASP A 116 -15.13 8.73 -11.06
CA ASP A 116 -14.18 7.63 -10.90
C ASP A 116 -13.87 6.97 -12.26
N PRO A 117 -12.63 7.10 -12.79
CA PRO A 117 -12.26 6.55 -14.09
C PRO A 117 -12.27 5.02 -14.11
N THR A 118 -12.29 4.36 -12.94
CA THR A 118 -12.26 2.90 -12.83
C THR A 118 -13.64 2.26 -12.99
N VAL A 119 -14.74 3.01 -12.86
CA VAL A 119 -16.11 2.48 -12.90
C VAL A 119 -16.39 1.70 -14.19
N MET A 120 -15.96 2.23 -15.34
CA MET A 120 -16.15 1.54 -16.61
C MET A 120 -15.39 0.22 -16.67
N TYR A 121 -14.13 0.20 -16.22
CA TYR A 121 -13.35 -1.02 -16.15
C TYR A 121 -13.93 -2.03 -15.15
N GLN A 122 -14.49 -1.56 -14.03
CA GLN A 122 -15.16 -2.42 -13.05
C GLN A 122 -16.40 -3.09 -13.65
N LEU A 123 -17.27 -2.32 -14.33
CA LEU A 123 -18.45 -2.84 -15.01
C LEU A 123 -18.10 -3.86 -16.09
N GLN A 124 -17.12 -3.55 -16.93
CA GLN A 124 -16.67 -4.45 -17.98
C GLN A 124 -16.04 -5.73 -17.41
N LYS A 125 -15.25 -5.60 -16.33
CA LYS A 125 -14.65 -6.74 -15.64
C LYS A 125 -15.73 -7.66 -15.08
N ASP A 126 -16.76 -7.09 -14.44
CA ASP A 126 -17.86 -7.87 -13.87
C ASP A 126 -18.69 -8.57 -14.97
N LEU A 127 -18.87 -7.93 -16.13
CA LEU A 127 -19.47 -8.57 -17.30
C LEU A 127 -18.61 -9.72 -17.82
N ALA A 128 -17.30 -9.53 -17.97
CA ALA A 128 -16.38 -10.56 -18.44
C ALA A 128 -16.34 -11.77 -17.48
N VAL A 129 -16.41 -11.54 -16.16
CA VAL A 129 -16.54 -12.63 -15.18
C VAL A 129 -17.85 -13.39 -15.35
N LYS A 130 -18.97 -12.70 -15.58
CA LYS A 130 -20.28 -13.34 -15.83
C LYS A 130 -20.30 -14.15 -17.13
N GLU A 131 -19.56 -13.71 -18.14
CA GLU A 131 -19.42 -14.41 -19.43
C GLU A 131 -18.30 -15.47 -19.43
N GLU A 132 -17.68 -15.77 -18.28
CA GLU A 132 -16.55 -16.71 -18.15
C GLU A 132 -15.30 -16.35 -18.99
N ARG A 133 -15.15 -15.08 -19.36
CA ARG A 133 -14.02 -14.52 -20.12
C ARG A 133 -12.92 -14.04 -19.18
N PHE A 134 -12.23 -14.97 -18.52
CA PHE A 134 -11.29 -14.65 -17.44
C PHE A 134 -10.04 -13.86 -17.87
N GLU A 135 -9.56 -14.02 -19.11
CA GLU A 135 -8.42 -13.26 -19.64
C GLU A 135 -8.75 -11.77 -19.79
N ASP A 136 -9.97 -11.47 -20.25
CA ASP A 136 -10.47 -10.11 -20.39
C ASP A 136 -10.69 -9.47 -19.01
N ALA A 137 -11.27 -10.23 -18.07
CA ALA A 137 -11.43 -9.77 -16.68
C ALA A 137 -10.08 -9.46 -16.03
N HIS A 138 -9.05 -10.28 -16.27
CA HIS A 138 -7.70 -10.02 -15.79
C HIS A 138 -7.12 -8.74 -16.40
N SER A 139 -7.28 -8.54 -17.71
CA SER A 139 -6.81 -7.35 -18.41
C SER A 139 -7.46 -6.07 -17.86
N MET A 140 -8.77 -6.10 -17.60
CA MET A 140 -9.50 -4.98 -17.00
C MET A 140 -9.05 -4.72 -15.56
N GLN A 141 -8.77 -5.77 -14.78
CA GLN A 141 -8.20 -5.62 -13.45
C GLN A 141 -6.82 -4.95 -13.47
N GLN A 142 -5.98 -5.26 -14.45
CA GLN A 142 -4.68 -4.58 -14.62
C GLN A 142 -4.86 -3.10 -14.94
N MET A 143 -5.84 -2.74 -15.77
CA MET A 143 -6.17 -1.34 -16.08
C MET A 143 -6.64 -0.58 -14.84
N ILE A 144 -7.52 -1.19 -14.02
CA ILE A 144 -7.94 -0.61 -12.74
C ILE A 144 -6.73 -0.39 -11.84
N TYR A 145 -5.85 -1.37 -11.72
CA TYR A 145 -4.65 -1.25 -10.89
C TYR A 145 -3.70 -0.14 -11.39
N HIS A 146 -3.54 -0.03 -12.72
CA HIS A 146 -2.76 1.03 -13.33
C HIS A 146 -3.31 2.42 -12.99
N GLU A 147 -4.61 2.63 -13.16
CA GLU A 147 -5.28 3.89 -12.78
C GLU A 147 -5.13 4.18 -11.28
N MET A 148 -5.39 3.20 -10.41
CA MET A 148 -5.25 3.38 -8.95
C MET A 148 -3.84 3.77 -8.52
N THR A 149 -2.80 3.35 -9.26
CA THR A 149 -1.40 3.62 -8.91
C THR A 149 -0.89 4.93 -9.48
N HIS A 150 -1.32 5.30 -10.69
CA HIS A 150 -0.80 6.46 -11.41
C HIS A 150 -1.68 7.71 -11.28
N ASN A 151 -2.97 7.54 -10.99
CA ASN A 151 -3.91 8.65 -10.85
C ASN A 151 -3.88 9.22 -9.43
N GLN A 152 -3.20 10.36 -9.29
CA GLN A 152 -3.05 11.03 -8.00
C GLN A 152 -4.39 11.49 -7.40
N LEU A 153 -5.34 11.94 -8.23
CA LEU A 153 -6.66 12.40 -7.75
C LEU A 153 -7.48 11.23 -7.19
N LEU A 154 -7.49 10.08 -7.88
CA LEU A 154 -8.17 8.88 -7.42
C LEU A 154 -7.59 8.38 -6.08
N ARG A 155 -6.26 8.43 -5.93
CA ARG A 155 -5.62 8.09 -4.64
C ARG A 155 -6.03 9.02 -3.50
N LEU A 156 -6.16 10.33 -3.76
CA LEU A 156 -6.62 11.29 -2.77
C LEU A 156 -8.08 11.04 -2.38
N VAL A 157 -8.93 10.68 -3.36
CA VAL A 157 -10.34 10.31 -3.13
C VAL A 157 -10.45 9.10 -2.20
N VAL A 158 -9.72 8.02 -2.50
CA VAL A 158 -9.69 6.82 -1.66
C VAL A 158 -9.15 7.13 -0.25
N ALA A 159 -8.11 7.96 -0.16
CA ALA A 159 -7.56 8.39 1.13
C ALA A 159 -8.58 9.22 1.96
N MET A 160 -9.33 10.11 1.31
CA MET A 160 -10.41 10.90 1.95
C MET A 160 -11.51 9.98 2.49
N GLU A 161 -11.96 9.01 1.69
CA GLU A 161 -12.98 8.04 2.11
C GLU A 161 -12.52 7.22 3.32
N SER A 162 -11.27 6.73 3.28
CA SER A 162 -10.67 6.01 4.41
C SER A 162 -10.59 6.89 5.66
N ALA A 163 -10.11 8.13 5.54
CA ALA A 163 -10.00 9.05 6.67
C ALA A 163 -11.38 9.38 7.29
N LEU A 164 -12.42 9.55 6.47
CA LEU A 164 -13.79 9.72 6.95
C LEU A 164 -14.31 8.47 7.67
N SER A 165 -14.02 7.28 7.14
CA SER A 165 -14.41 6.00 7.75
C SER A 165 -13.74 5.80 9.12
N ASP A 166 -12.47 6.19 9.23
CA ASP A 166 -11.66 6.08 10.45
C ASP A 166 -11.93 7.19 11.47
N GLY A 167 -12.79 8.16 11.17
CA GLY A 167 -13.07 9.32 12.04
C GLY A 167 -11.93 10.35 12.12
N ARG A 168 -10.96 10.29 11.19
CA ARG A 168 -9.82 11.22 11.09
C ARG A 168 -10.22 12.47 10.30
N TYR A 169 -11.09 13.30 10.88
CA TYR A 169 -11.68 14.44 10.16
C TYR A 169 -10.66 15.50 9.72
N ASP A 170 -9.68 15.83 10.55
CA ASP A 170 -8.66 16.82 10.21
C ASP A 170 -7.83 16.40 8.99
N GLU A 171 -7.55 15.10 8.87
CA GLU A 171 -6.85 14.52 7.73
C GLU A 171 -7.74 14.54 6.47
N ALA A 172 -9.02 14.19 6.60
CA ALA A 172 -9.98 14.28 5.50
C ALA A 172 -10.10 15.72 4.96
N ALA A 173 -10.10 16.73 5.83
CA ALA A 173 -10.12 18.14 5.44
C ALA A 173 -8.87 18.54 4.65
N ARG A 174 -7.67 18.10 5.09
CA ARG A 174 -6.41 18.36 4.38
C ARG A 174 -6.38 17.73 3.00
N LEU A 175 -6.77 16.45 2.91
CA LEU A 175 -6.82 15.69 1.66
C LEU A 175 -7.82 16.33 0.67
N ARG A 176 -8.96 16.84 1.16
CA ARG A 176 -9.93 17.62 0.38
C ARG A 176 -9.31 18.88 -0.21
N ASP A 177 -8.59 19.64 0.60
CA ASP A 177 -7.98 20.90 0.15
C ASP A 177 -6.87 20.65 -0.88
N GLU A 178 -6.07 19.60 -0.69
CA GLU A 178 -5.09 19.13 -1.67
C GLU A 178 -5.76 18.69 -2.98
N PHE A 179 -6.84 17.90 -2.89
CA PHE A 179 -7.63 17.49 -4.05
C PHE A 179 -8.16 18.69 -4.83
N LYS A 180 -8.73 19.69 -4.14
CA LYS A 180 -9.23 20.91 -4.78
C LYS A 180 -8.11 21.69 -5.48
N ARG A 181 -6.93 21.79 -4.87
CA ARG A 181 -5.76 22.46 -5.49
C ARG A 181 -5.31 21.74 -6.76
N LEU A 182 -5.20 20.42 -6.74
CA LEU A 182 -4.77 19.64 -7.90
C LEU A 182 -5.84 19.59 -8.99
N SER A 183 -7.11 19.47 -8.61
CA SER A 183 -8.23 19.52 -9.56
C SER A 183 -8.38 20.90 -10.22
N ALA A 184 -8.01 21.99 -9.53
CA ALA A 184 -8.02 23.34 -10.09
C ALA A 184 -6.82 23.63 -11.01
N ASN A 185 -5.67 23.01 -10.75
CA ASN A 185 -4.45 23.18 -11.54
C ASN A 185 -4.32 22.18 -12.70
N ALA A 186 -5.23 21.21 -12.82
CA ALA A 186 -5.25 20.30 -13.95
C ALA A 186 -5.60 21.07 -15.24
N PRO A 187 -4.73 21.05 -16.28
CA PRO A 187 -5.05 21.70 -17.54
C PRO A 187 -6.32 21.10 -18.14
N SER A 188 -7.12 21.98 -18.74
CA SER A 188 -8.42 21.75 -19.34
C SER A 188 -8.37 20.87 -20.60
N GLU A 189 -7.84 19.65 -20.51
CA GLU A 189 -7.81 18.68 -21.62
C GLU A 189 -8.67 17.43 -21.39
N GLN A 190 -9.27 17.24 -20.20
CA GLN A 190 -10.14 16.09 -19.91
C GLN A 190 -11.62 16.43 -19.76
N ARG A 191 -12.04 17.66 -20.12
CA ARG A 191 -13.48 18.05 -20.15
C ARG A 191 -14.16 17.84 -21.51
N ARG A 192 -13.48 17.26 -22.49
CA ARG A 192 -14.07 16.95 -23.81
C ARG A 192 -13.46 15.69 -24.38
N THR A 193 -14.20 14.59 -24.30
CA THR A 193 -14.65 13.76 -25.44
C THR A 193 -15.65 12.75 -24.95
#